data_AF-A0A7Y0H2T2-F1
#
_entry.id   AF-A0A7Y0H2T2-F1
#
_cell.length_a   1.000
_cell.length_b   1.000
_cell.length_c   1.000
_cell.angle_alpha   90.00
_cell.angle_beta   90.00
_cell.angle_gamma   90.00
#
_symmetry.space_group_name_H-M   'P 1'
#
loop_
_entity.id
_entity.type
_entity.pdbx_description
1 polymer ?
#
loop_
_entity_poly.entity_id
_entity_poly.type
_entity_poly.pdbx_seq_one_letter_code
_entity_poly.pdbx_strand_id
1 'polypeptide(L)'
;MTANMSGGGWVLHNPRGAAPYDDILKAPKDAGVIFSAQASLYNDYAYFWRWAFWKVFEQDPSKSGVVSFITASSWLSGPAFLGLRRLAREHADEMWVIDLGGEGRGARTEQNVFAIQTPVAIVTLYRNGKGKKGYCPVRYRRITGTTAEKFAALHKVDPPTNAADDPWTTVSVDAGGTLIPEAGGADWTSMPALTDVFPYQQPGVMANRSWPIGPSEAVLAKRWDALIEATGGDERAKRFVTPTTGRNIHTSVRGLPTLSTLLPGAQHQPIVRFGFRPFDRQWIINDPRLLALERPRLWESQSDKQVYLTTFTMSAIGEGPALTVTAYVCRRRVNTDPLVPSER
;
A
#
# COMPACT_ATOMS: atom_id res chain seq x y z
N MET A 1 -3.32 -29.02 -15.88
CA MET A 1 -2.20 -28.32 -15.23
C MET A 1 -2.05 -28.87 -13.83
N THR A 2 -1.18 -29.84 -13.67
CA THR A 2 -0.80 -30.41 -12.37
C THR A 2 0.07 -29.40 -11.64
N ALA A 3 -0.47 -28.77 -10.60
CA ALA A 3 0.30 -27.89 -9.73
C ALA A 3 1.42 -28.72 -9.08
N ASN A 4 2.66 -28.27 -9.28
CA ASN A 4 3.85 -28.89 -8.76
C ASN A 4 3.79 -28.86 -7.22
N MET A 5 3.50 -30.01 -6.58
CA MET A 5 3.38 -30.15 -5.12
C MET A 5 4.74 -30.31 -4.42
N SER A 6 5.77 -29.59 -4.88
CA SER A 6 7.08 -29.55 -4.23
C SER A 6 7.23 -28.25 -3.46
N GLY A 7 7.47 -28.37 -2.14
CA GLY A 7 7.88 -27.26 -1.25
C GLY A 7 6.84 -26.16 -1.01
N GLY A 8 5.93 -26.34 -0.04
CA GLY A 8 5.16 -25.22 0.55
C GLY A 8 3.82 -24.87 -0.09
N GLY A 9 3.51 -25.37 -1.29
CA GLY A 9 2.23 -25.12 -1.97
C GLY A 9 0.96 -25.57 -1.21
N TRP A 10 1.11 -26.42 -0.19
CA TRP A 10 -0.01 -26.89 0.64
C TRP A 10 -0.61 -25.79 1.54
N VAL A 11 0.17 -24.76 1.89
CA VAL A 11 -0.35 -23.61 2.65
C VAL A 11 -1.41 -22.87 1.82
N LEU A 12 -1.19 -22.83 0.50
CA LEU A 12 -2.05 -22.20 -0.50
C LEU A 12 -3.14 -23.14 -1.04
N HIS A 13 -2.94 -24.45 -0.97
CA HIS A 13 -3.81 -25.44 -1.58
C HIS A 13 -3.99 -26.65 -0.67
N ASN A 14 -5.21 -26.90 -0.22
CA ASN A 14 -5.56 -28.12 0.50
C ASN A 14 -6.54 -28.96 -0.35
N PRO A 15 -6.09 -30.10 -0.91
CA PRO A 15 -6.97 -30.96 -1.72
C PRO A 15 -8.14 -31.57 -0.94
N ARG A 16 -8.14 -31.50 0.40
CA ARG A 16 -9.13 -32.13 1.29
C ARG A 16 -9.97 -31.12 2.08
N GLY A 17 -9.90 -29.82 1.78
CA GLY A 17 -10.65 -28.80 2.52
C GLY A 17 -10.18 -27.38 2.22
N ALA A 18 -10.49 -26.43 3.10
CA ALA A 18 -9.98 -25.06 3.00
C ALA A 18 -8.44 -25.04 3.13
N ALA A 19 -7.79 -24.18 2.35
CA ALA A 19 -6.36 -23.98 2.48
C ALA A 19 -6.09 -23.20 3.78
N PRO A 20 -5.03 -23.54 4.55
CA PRO A 20 -4.67 -22.77 5.75
C PRO A 20 -4.58 -21.26 5.49
N TYR A 21 -4.12 -20.84 4.31
CA TYR A 21 -4.02 -19.43 3.97
C TYR A 21 -5.38 -18.71 3.81
N ASP A 22 -6.48 -19.44 3.60
CA ASP A 22 -7.82 -18.87 3.47
C ASP A 22 -8.26 -18.14 4.75
N ASP A 23 -7.77 -18.59 5.92
CA ASP A 23 -8.02 -17.95 7.22
C ASP A 23 -7.54 -16.49 7.25
N ILE A 24 -6.45 -16.20 6.54
CA ILE A 24 -5.87 -14.86 6.41
C ILE A 24 -6.53 -14.07 5.29
N LEU A 25 -6.86 -14.72 4.17
CA LEU A 25 -7.43 -14.05 2.99
C LEU A 25 -8.91 -13.68 3.15
N LYS A 26 -9.69 -14.45 3.92
CA LYS A 26 -11.13 -14.23 4.08
C LYS A 26 -11.43 -12.99 4.90
N ALA A 27 -10.73 -12.81 6.03
CA ALA A 27 -10.96 -11.71 6.96
C ALA A 27 -10.93 -10.30 6.30
N PRO A 28 -9.93 -9.92 5.48
CA PRO A 28 -9.92 -8.64 4.77
C PRO A 28 -10.98 -8.53 3.67
N LYS A 29 -11.37 -9.64 3.02
CA LYS A 29 -12.46 -9.62 2.04
C LYS A 29 -13.80 -9.33 2.71
N ASP A 30 -14.08 -10.01 3.82
CA ASP A 30 -15.32 -9.84 4.59
C ASP A 30 -15.40 -8.43 5.21
N ALA A 31 -14.26 -7.86 5.59
CA ALA A 31 -14.15 -6.49 6.07
C ALA A 31 -14.17 -5.41 4.96
N GLY A 32 -14.38 -5.79 3.69
CA GLY A 32 -14.45 -4.85 2.57
C GLY A 32 -13.13 -4.16 2.22
N VAL A 33 -11.98 -4.70 2.64
CA VAL A 33 -10.66 -4.13 2.34
C VAL A 33 -10.43 -4.19 0.83
N ILE A 34 -10.03 -3.07 0.23
CA ILE A 34 -9.82 -2.96 -1.22
C ILE A 34 -8.78 -3.99 -1.73
N PHE A 35 -9.04 -4.55 -2.91
CA PHE A 35 -8.20 -5.60 -3.52
C PHE A 35 -6.71 -5.24 -3.60
N SER A 36 -6.39 -3.99 -3.94
CA SER A 36 -4.99 -3.53 -4.03
C SER A 36 -4.24 -3.59 -2.70
N ALA A 37 -4.93 -3.45 -1.57
CA ALA A 37 -4.31 -3.64 -0.26
C ALA A 37 -4.12 -5.13 0.03
N GLN A 38 -5.08 -5.98 -0.36
CA GLN A 38 -4.99 -7.44 -0.23
C GLN A 38 -3.78 -8.03 -0.98
N ALA A 39 -3.32 -7.38 -2.05
CA ALA A 39 -2.10 -7.79 -2.77
C ALA A 39 -0.86 -7.91 -1.86
N SER A 40 -0.81 -7.16 -0.75
CA SER A 40 0.30 -7.24 0.21
C SER A 40 0.35 -8.56 0.98
N LEU A 41 -0.75 -9.32 1.03
CA LEU A 41 -0.81 -10.66 1.63
C LEU A 41 -0.01 -11.68 0.82
N TYR A 42 0.34 -11.39 -0.43
CA TYR A 42 1.15 -12.32 -1.22
C TYR A 42 2.66 -12.15 -0.98
N ASN A 43 3.06 -11.37 0.01
CA ASN A 43 4.46 -11.29 0.43
C ASN A 43 4.88 -12.57 1.18
N ASP A 44 6.05 -13.11 0.84
CA ASP A 44 6.62 -14.35 1.39
C ASP A 44 6.54 -14.45 2.92
N TYR A 45 6.79 -13.34 3.63
CA TYR A 45 6.77 -13.34 5.09
C TYR A 45 5.39 -13.71 5.66
N ALA A 46 4.30 -13.40 4.96
CA ALA A 46 2.95 -13.73 5.43
C ALA A 46 2.68 -15.24 5.36
N TYR A 47 3.25 -15.92 4.34
CA TYR A 47 3.24 -17.38 4.27
C TYR A 47 4.07 -18.02 5.38
N PHE A 48 5.25 -17.47 5.68
CA PHE A 48 6.09 -17.98 6.77
C PHE A 48 5.41 -17.86 8.12
N TRP A 49 4.72 -16.74 8.40
CA TRP A 49 3.92 -16.61 9.61
C TRP A 49 2.79 -17.63 9.68
N ARG A 50 1.98 -17.76 8.61
CA ARG A 50 0.87 -18.74 8.60
C ARG A 50 1.37 -20.16 8.81
N TRP A 51 2.46 -20.50 8.14
CA TRP A 51 3.10 -21.81 8.27
C TRP A 51 3.60 -22.06 9.69
N ALA A 52 4.24 -21.06 10.32
CA ALA A 52 4.72 -21.19 11.68
C ALA A 52 3.58 -21.34 12.69
N PHE A 53 2.47 -20.60 12.52
CA PHE A 53 1.28 -20.75 13.37
C PHE A 53 0.68 -22.15 13.24
N TRP A 54 0.56 -22.66 12.01
CA TRP A 54 0.12 -24.03 11.80
C TRP A 54 1.03 -25.02 12.52
N LYS A 55 2.34 -24.89 12.31
CA LYS A 55 3.31 -25.88 12.77
C LYS A 55 3.47 -25.90 14.27
N VAL A 56 3.58 -24.72 14.89
CA VAL A 56 3.88 -24.58 16.32
C VAL A 56 2.60 -24.55 17.15
N PHE A 57 1.53 -23.92 16.64
CA PHE A 57 0.32 -23.72 17.42
C PHE A 57 -0.81 -24.68 17.07
N GLU A 58 -1.09 -24.95 15.80
CA GLU A 58 -2.28 -25.74 15.43
C GLU A 58 -2.07 -27.26 15.50
N GLN A 59 -0.86 -27.77 15.20
CA GLN A 59 -0.61 -29.22 15.16
C GLN A 59 -0.78 -29.92 16.52
N ASP A 60 -0.33 -29.28 17.59
CA ASP A 60 -0.47 -29.79 18.95
C ASP A 60 -0.78 -28.63 19.91
N PRO A 61 -2.07 -28.26 20.06
CA PRO A 61 -2.46 -27.12 20.87
C PRO A 61 -2.11 -27.23 22.36
N SER A 62 -1.86 -28.45 22.84
CA SER A 62 -1.52 -28.73 24.23
C SER A 62 -0.07 -28.43 24.59
N LYS A 63 0.80 -28.26 23.57
CA LYS A 63 2.23 -28.02 23.79
C LYS A 63 2.56 -26.54 23.89
N SER A 64 3.52 -26.26 24.75
CA SER A 64 4.21 -24.97 24.74
C SER A 64 4.96 -24.77 23.42
N GLY A 65 5.05 -23.52 22.96
CA GLY A 65 5.71 -23.19 21.70
C GLY A 65 6.06 -21.71 21.62
N VAL A 66 7.12 -21.42 20.88
CA VAL A 66 7.57 -20.05 20.58
C VAL A 66 7.73 -19.91 19.07
N VAL A 67 7.24 -18.81 18.53
CA VAL A 67 7.55 -18.37 17.16
C VAL A 67 8.16 -16.98 17.25
N SER A 68 9.35 -16.78 16.68
CA SER A 68 9.99 -15.46 16.64
C SER A 68 10.60 -15.21 15.27
N PHE A 69 10.18 -14.13 14.61
CA PHE A 69 10.74 -13.70 13.33
C PHE A 69 11.02 -12.20 13.32
N ILE A 70 11.99 -11.82 12.50
CA ILE A 70 12.15 -10.44 12.01
C ILE A 70 11.62 -10.38 10.58
N THR A 71 10.58 -9.58 10.35
CA THR A 71 9.94 -9.44 9.03
C THR A 71 9.68 -7.97 8.71
N ALA A 72 9.24 -7.67 7.49
CA ALA A 72 8.67 -6.36 7.20
C ALA A 72 7.52 -6.05 8.19
N SER A 73 7.45 -4.83 8.70
CA SER A 73 6.50 -4.45 9.75
C SER A 73 5.11 -4.08 9.22
N SER A 74 4.88 -4.15 7.90
CA SER A 74 3.63 -3.72 7.28
C SER A 74 2.38 -4.48 7.76
N TRP A 75 2.53 -5.68 8.31
CA TRP A 75 1.41 -6.44 8.88
C TRP A 75 0.97 -6.00 10.28
N LEU A 76 1.80 -5.23 11.00
CA LEU A 76 1.45 -4.72 12.32
C LEU A 76 0.24 -3.77 12.26
N SER A 77 0.14 -2.96 11.20
CA SER A 77 -0.95 -1.98 11.04
C SER A 77 -1.67 -2.04 9.68
N GLY A 78 -1.10 -2.72 8.68
CA GLY A 78 -1.65 -2.73 7.33
C GLY A 78 -3.07 -3.32 7.27
N PRO A 79 -4.00 -2.69 6.52
CA PRO A 79 -5.42 -3.05 6.57
C PRO A 79 -5.71 -4.47 6.08
N ALA A 80 -4.89 -5.01 5.17
CA ALA A 80 -5.06 -6.36 4.65
C ALA A 80 -4.73 -7.46 5.67
N PHE A 81 -3.93 -7.17 6.70
CA PHE A 81 -3.36 -8.18 7.59
C PHE A 81 -4.21 -8.48 8.83
N LEU A 82 -5.48 -8.06 8.86
CA LEU A 82 -6.34 -8.24 10.03
C LEU A 82 -6.56 -9.72 10.39
N GLY A 83 -6.64 -10.61 9.40
CA GLY A 83 -6.73 -12.06 9.62
C GLY A 83 -5.45 -12.63 10.22
N LEU A 84 -4.29 -12.19 9.72
CA LEU A 84 -2.99 -12.61 10.26
C LEU A 84 -2.81 -12.16 11.71
N ARG A 85 -3.16 -10.91 12.04
CA ARG A 85 -3.12 -10.39 13.42
C ARG A 85 -4.08 -11.11 14.35
N ARG A 86 -5.27 -11.43 13.85
CA ARG A 86 -6.25 -12.24 14.59
C ARG A 86 -5.68 -13.61 14.94
N LEU A 87 -5.19 -14.37 13.95
CA LEU A 87 -4.64 -15.71 14.17
C LEU A 87 -3.45 -15.69 15.14
N ALA A 88 -2.55 -14.73 14.96
CA ALA A 88 -1.40 -14.51 15.84
C ALA A 88 -1.83 -14.41 17.31
N ARG A 89 -2.85 -13.59 17.58
CA ARG A 89 -3.35 -13.34 18.94
C ARG A 89 -4.27 -14.42 19.49
N GLU A 90 -4.96 -15.15 18.61
CA GLU A 90 -5.84 -16.25 18.98
C GLU A 90 -5.05 -17.46 19.49
N HIS A 91 -3.88 -17.72 18.92
CA HIS A 91 -3.06 -18.89 19.26
C HIS A 91 -2.02 -18.65 20.35
N ALA A 92 -1.50 -17.43 20.48
CA ALA A 92 -0.51 -17.11 21.49
C ALA A 92 -1.16 -16.80 22.85
N ASP A 93 -0.40 -17.00 23.92
CA ASP A 93 -0.76 -16.51 25.26
C ASP A 93 -0.28 -15.07 25.47
N GLU A 94 0.85 -14.72 24.85
CA GLU A 94 1.49 -13.42 24.89
C GLU A 94 2.23 -13.14 23.57
N MET A 95 2.22 -11.87 23.15
CA MET A 95 2.88 -11.41 21.93
C MET A 95 3.74 -10.18 22.22
N TRP A 96 5.01 -10.22 21.83
CA TRP A 96 5.95 -9.11 21.94
C TRP A 96 6.26 -8.58 20.55
N VAL A 97 6.23 -7.26 20.40
CA VAL A 97 6.50 -6.54 19.15
C VAL A 97 7.59 -5.51 19.41
N ILE A 98 8.78 -5.73 18.85
CA ILE A 98 9.86 -4.75 18.83
C ILE A 98 9.87 -4.13 17.44
N ASP A 99 9.32 -2.93 17.32
CA ASP A 99 9.27 -2.20 16.07
C ASP A 99 10.58 -1.42 15.87
N LEU A 100 11.35 -1.85 14.87
CA LEU A 100 12.64 -1.28 14.51
C LEU A 100 12.52 -0.21 13.43
N GLY A 101 11.33 -0.03 12.83
CA GLY A 101 11.11 0.93 11.77
C GLY A 101 12.15 0.78 10.66
N GLY A 102 12.73 1.89 10.22
CA GLY A 102 13.69 1.89 9.12
C GLY A 102 13.02 2.03 7.76
N GLU A 103 11.95 2.81 7.69
CA GLU A 103 11.35 3.23 6.41
C GLU A 103 12.34 4.15 5.71
N GLY A 104 12.88 3.70 4.58
CA GLY A 104 13.83 4.45 3.77
C GLY A 104 13.17 5.24 2.64
N ARG A 105 11.84 5.12 2.47
CA ARG A 105 11.08 5.78 1.40
C ARG A 105 10.15 6.85 1.98
N GLY A 106 9.84 7.85 1.17
CA GLY A 106 8.90 8.91 1.54
C GLY A 106 9.54 10.05 2.31
N ALA A 107 8.71 10.86 2.97
CA ALA A 107 9.12 12.14 3.56
C ALA A 107 9.74 12.01 4.96
N ARG A 108 9.46 10.91 5.67
CA ARG A 108 10.10 10.58 6.96
C ARG A 108 10.94 9.34 6.75
N THR A 109 12.24 9.53 6.57
CA THR A 109 13.18 8.42 6.45
C THR A 109 13.79 8.10 7.81
N GLU A 110 14.13 6.84 7.99
CA GLU A 110 14.76 6.34 9.19
C GLU A 110 15.77 5.25 8.80
N GLN A 111 16.92 5.22 9.48
CA GLN A 111 17.93 4.18 9.21
C GLN A 111 17.40 2.80 9.59
N ASN A 112 17.64 1.82 8.73
CA ASN A 112 17.22 0.44 8.94
C ASN A 112 18.36 -0.39 9.58
N VAL A 113 18.01 -1.47 10.28
CA VAL A 113 19.00 -2.42 10.84
C VAL A 113 19.62 -3.32 9.77
N PHE A 114 18.98 -3.41 8.60
CA PHE A 114 19.51 -4.04 7.39
C PHE A 114 19.77 -2.99 6.31
N ALA A 115 20.55 -3.34 5.27
CA ALA A 115 20.76 -2.50 4.10
C ALA A 115 19.54 -2.50 3.14
N ILE A 116 18.35 -2.18 3.67
CA ILE A 116 17.07 -2.14 2.95
C ILE A 116 16.28 -0.88 3.33
N GLN A 117 15.25 -0.56 2.55
CA GLN A 117 14.36 0.59 2.81
C GLN A 117 13.00 0.21 3.40
N THR A 118 12.71 -1.08 3.54
CA THR A 118 11.41 -1.53 4.07
C THR A 118 11.51 -1.65 5.59
N PRO A 119 10.59 -1.04 6.36
CA PRO A 119 10.66 -1.10 7.81
C PRO A 119 10.46 -2.53 8.32
N VAL A 120 11.13 -2.88 9.41
CA VAL A 120 11.12 -4.23 9.99
C VAL A 120 10.74 -4.22 11.46
N ALA A 121 10.23 -5.34 11.94
CA ALA A 121 9.93 -5.57 13.35
C ALA A 121 10.31 -7.00 13.74
N ILE A 122 10.78 -7.17 14.97
CA ILE A 122 10.91 -8.48 15.61
C ILE A 122 9.60 -8.74 16.34
N VAL A 123 8.97 -9.86 16.02
CA VAL A 123 7.74 -10.28 16.69
C VAL A 123 7.95 -11.65 17.28
N THR A 124 7.66 -11.79 18.58
CA THR A 124 7.78 -13.03 19.33
C THR A 124 6.43 -13.40 19.90
N LEU A 125 5.97 -14.62 19.62
CA LEU A 125 4.73 -15.18 20.15
C LEU A 125 5.06 -16.37 21.02
N TYR A 126 4.48 -16.40 22.21
CA TYR A 126 4.66 -17.47 23.17
C TYR A 126 3.32 -18.13 23.48
N ARG A 127 3.33 -19.45 23.62
CA ARG A 127 2.24 -20.24 24.18
C ARG A 127 2.77 -21.22 25.22
N ASN A 128 2.05 -21.37 26.34
CA ASN A 128 2.38 -22.22 27.48
C ASN A 128 1.67 -23.59 27.47
N GLY A 129 0.75 -23.84 26.53
CA GLY A 129 0.06 -25.13 26.35
C GLY A 129 -1.14 -25.37 27.28
N LYS A 130 -1.48 -24.43 28.17
CA LYS A 130 -2.60 -24.56 29.11
C LYS A 130 -3.96 -24.14 28.54
N GLY A 131 -4.01 -23.81 27.26
CA GLY A 131 -5.24 -23.44 26.54
C GLY A 131 -5.87 -22.15 27.06
N LYS A 132 -5.43 -21.01 26.53
CA LYS A 132 -6.08 -19.72 26.81
C LYS A 132 -7.34 -19.54 25.96
N LYS A 133 -8.33 -18.86 26.54
CA LYS A 133 -9.50 -18.33 25.82
C LYS A 133 -9.31 -16.85 25.54
N GLY A 134 -9.65 -16.42 24.32
CA GLY A 134 -9.58 -15.02 23.89
C GLY A 134 -8.23 -14.62 23.30
N TYR A 135 -8.11 -13.35 22.93
CA TYR A 135 -6.93 -12.82 22.25
C TYR A 135 -5.83 -12.42 23.24
N CYS A 136 -4.57 -12.71 22.91
CA CYS A 136 -3.46 -12.32 23.77
C CYS A 136 -3.26 -10.80 23.87
N PRO A 137 -2.72 -10.30 25.00
CA PRO A 137 -2.20 -8.96 25.07
C PRO A 137 -0.97 -8.81 24.18
N VAL A 138 -0.79 -7.62 23.64
CA VAL A 138 0.35 -7.26 22.78
C VAL A 138 1.23 -6.30 23.57
N ARG A 139 2.49 -6.65 23.75
CA ARG A 139 3.53 -5.80 24.34
C ARG A 139 4.34 -5.19 23.21
N TYR A 140 4.25 -3.88 23.05
CA TYR A 140 4.89 -3.15 21.98
C TYR A 140 6.03 -2.28 22.50
N ARG A 141 7.18 -2.29 21.82
CA ARG A 141 8.31 -1.40 22.08
C ARG A 141 8.87 -0.88 20.76
N ARG A 142 8.97 0.44 20.63
CA ARG A 142 9.62 1.09 19.48
C ARG A 142 11.09 1.36 19.79
N ILE A 143 11.99 1.02 18.87
CA ILE A 143 13.41 1.41 18.92
C ILE A 143 13.72 2.30 17.72
N THR A 144 14.06 3.56 17.99
CA THR A 144 14.43 4.58 17.00
C THR A 144 15.93 4.88 17.06
N GLY A 145 16.42 5.69 16.10
CA GLY A 145 17.81 6.12 16.03
C GLY A 145 18.55 5.58 14.81
N THR A 146 19.86 5.74 14.81
CA THR A 146 20.79 5.18 13.81
C THR A 146 20.83 3.66 13.89
N THR A 147 21.36 3.02 12.84
CA THR A 147 21.56 1.56 12.83
C THR A 147 22.38 1.10 14.05
N ALA A 148 23.44 1.81 14.41
CA ALA A 148 24.29 1.47 15.56
C ALA A 148 23.55 1.61 16.90
N GLU A 149 22.79 2.69 17.09
CA GLU A 149 21.98 2.90 18.30
C GLU A 149 20.89 1.82 18.44
N LYS A 150 20.28 1.41 17.33
CA LYS A 150 19.29 0.31 17.33
C LYS A 150 19.91 -1.01 17.77
N PHE A 151 21.09 -1.37 17.26
CA PHE A 151 21.81 -2.56 17.72
C PHE A 151 22.17 -2.48 19.21
N ALA A 152 22.69 -1.33 19.66
CA ALA A 152 23.02 -1.12 21.06
C ALA A 152 21.79 -1.22 21.98
N ALA A 153 20.63 -0.73 21.54
CA ALA A 153 19.37 -0.85 22.26
C ALA A 153 18.84 -2.30 22.28
N LEU A 154 18.97 -3.04 21.16
CA LEU A 154 18.57 -4.44 21.07
C LEU A 154 19.32 -5.35 22.05
N HIS A 155 20.61 -5.08 22.30
CA HIS A 155 21.39 -5.81 23.32
C HIS A 155 20.89 -5.59 24.76
N LYS A 156 20.05 -4.59 25.00
CA LYS A 156 19.51 -4.20 26.30
C LYS A 156 18.00 -4.43 26.40
N VAL A 157 17.42 -5.23 25.50
CA VAL A 157 15.99 -5.54 25.55
C VAL A 157 15.75 -6.65 26.57
N ASP A 158 15.09 -6.28 27.66
CA ASP A 158 14.56 -7.22 28.65
C ASP A 158 13.10 -7.59 28.34
N PRO A 159 12.63 -8.76 28.83
CA PRO A 159 11.21 -9.13 28.80
C PRO A 159 10.30 -8.04 29.39
N PRO A 160 9.08 -7.85 28.84
CA PRO A 160 8.07 -7.00 29.45
C PRO A 160 7.72 -7.48 30.85
N THR A 161 7.53 -6.50 31.71
CA THR A 161 7.11 -6.60 33.10
C THR A 161 5.76 -5.87 33.26
N ASN A 162 5.32 -5.70 34.51
CA ASN A 162 4.17 -4.86 34.85
C ASN A 162 4.60 -3.63 35.66
N ALA A 163 5.88 -3.24 35.58
CA ALA A 163 6.39 -2.06 36.27
C ALA A 163 5.84 -0.77 35.61
N ALA A 164 5.75 0.31 36.39
CA ALA A 164 5.21 1.58 35.90
C ALA A 164 6.16 2.28 34.91
N ASP A 165 7.46 2.02 35.01
CA ASP A 165 8.54 2.56 34.18
C ASP A 165 8.98 1.60 33.07
N ASP A 166 8.17 0.58 32.80
CA ASP A 166 8.47 -0.41 31.79
C ASP A 166 8.50 0.23 30.37
N PRO A 167 9.59 0.04 29.58
CA PRO A 167 9.66 0.56 28.22
C PRO A 167 8.67 -0.09 27.24
N TRP A 168 7.97 -1.16 27.64
CA TRP A 168 6.95 -1.83 26.86
C TRP A 168 5.55 -1.22 27.09
N THR A 169 4.87 -0.91 25.99
CA THR A 169 3.47 -0.43 26.00
C THR A 169 2.51 -1.59 25.73
N THR A 170 1.48 -1.75 26.56
CA THR A 170 0.40 -2.71 26.28
C THR A 170 -0.56 -2.13 25.25
N VAL A 171 -0.73 -2.82 24.12
CA VAL A 171 -1.68 -2.44 23.07
C VAL A 171 -2.97 -3.24 23.26
N SER A 172 -4.06 -2.53 23.56
CA SER A 172 -5.40 -3.09 23.71
C SER A 172 -6.20 -2.84 22.43
N VAL A 173 -6.45 -3.91 21.68
CA VAL A 173 -7.18 -3.85 20.40
C VAL A 173 -8.10 -5.05 20.22
N ASP A 174 -9.11 -4.89 19.38
CA ASP A 174 -9.97 -5.98 18.89
C ASP A 174 -9.16 -7.04 18.14
N ALA A 175 -9.77 -8.21 17.93
CA ALA A 175 -9.16 -9.41 17.33
C ALA A 175 -8.10 -9.14 16.25
N GLY A 176 -8.45 -8.37 15.22
CA GLY A 176 -7.59 -8.02 14.07
C GLY A 176 -7.12 -6.56 14.03
N GLY A 177 -7.27 -5.82 15.14
CA GLY A 177 -6.87 -4.42 15.26
C GLY A 177 -5.35 -4.22 15.11
N THR A 178 -4.91 -2.97 14.98
CA THR A 178 -3.49 -2.64 14.76
C THR A 178 -2.63 -2.94 15.98
N LEU A 179 -1.46 -3.54 15.79
CA LEU A 179 -0.55 -3.92 16.88
C LEU A 179 0.40 -2.79 17.31
N ILE A 180 0.22 -1.62 16.72
CA ILE A 180 0.98 -0.41 17.04
C ILE A 180 0.10 0.46 17.95
N PRO A 181 0.65 1.08 19.01
CA PRO A 181 -0.09 2.00 19.86
C PRO A 181 -0.71 3.15 19.06
N GLU A 182 -1.88 3.61 19.48
CA GLU A 182 -2.49 4.82 18.93
C GLU A 182 -1.62 6.04 19.22
N ALA A 183 -1.58 6.98 18.28
CA ALA A 183 -0.88 8.25 18.41
C ALA A 183 -1.87 9.41 18.55
N GLY A 184 -1.50 10.45 19.29
CA GLY A 184 -2.26 11.71 19.39
C GLY A 184 -3.14 11.87 20.62
N GLY A 185 -3.44 10.79 21.37
CA GLY A 185 -4.23 10.85 22.60
C GLY A 185 -5.71 11.19 22.40
N ALA A 186 -6.45 11.35 23.51
CA ALA A 186 -7.90 11.55 23.49
C ALA A 186 -8.33 12.82 22.72
N ASP A 187 -7.56 13.91 22.85
CA ASP A 187 -7.84 15.16 22.14
C ASP A 187 -7.80 14.97 20.63
N TRP A 188 -6.79 14.25 20.10
CA TRP A 188 -6.70 13.91 18.68
C TRP A 188 -7.87 13.05 18.22
N THR A 189 -8.20 12.00 18.99
CA THR A 189 -9.30 11.08 18.66
C THR A 189 -10.67 11.78 18.71
N SER A 190 -10.80 12.87 19.46
CA SER A 190 -12.01 13.68 19.51
C SER A 190 -12.20 14.63 18.32
N MET A 191 -11.15 14.85 17.50
CA MET A 191 -11.24 15.69 16.32
C MET A 191 -12.09 15.02 15.24
N PRO A 192 -12.90 15.79 14.48
CA PRO A 192 -13.69 15.23 13.39
C PRO A 192 -12.78 14.61 12.33
N ALA A 193 -13.18 13.45 11.80
CA ALA A 193 -12.43 12.83 10.72
C ALA A 193 -12.50 13.73 9.47
N LEU A 194 -11.40 13.80 8.72
CA LEU A 194 -11.36 14.58 7.47
C LEU A 194 -12.40 14.09 6.46
N THR A 195 -12.75 12.81 6.50
CA THR A 195 -13.83 12.18 5.72
C THR A 195 -15.22 12.68 6.09
N ASP A 196 -15.41 13.15 7.33
CA ASP A 196 -16.71 13.66 7.77
C ASP A 196 -16.88 15.13 7.34
N VAL A 197 -15.77 15.89 7.33
CA VAL A 197 -15.74 17.28 6.85
C VAL A 197 -15.75 17.36 5.32
N PHE A 198 -15.00 16.47 4.65
CA PHE A 198 -14.91 16.38 3.19
C PHE A 198 -15.33 14.98 2.74
N PRO A 199 -16.65 14.72 2.60
CA PRO A 199 -17.19 13.39 2.33
C PRO A 199 -16.88 12.89 0.91
N TYR A 200 -16.61 13.80 -0.02
CA TYR A 200 -16.21 13.43 -1.37
C TYR A 200 -14.69 13.38 -1.50
N GLN A 201 -14.14 12.18 -1.60
CA GLN A 201 -12.70 11.95 -1.77
C GLN A 201 -12.47 10.97 -2.92
N GLN A 202 -11.54 11.30 -3.80
CA GLN A 202 -11.10 10.38 -4.85
C GLN A 202 -9.59 10.45 -5.08
N PRO A 203 -8.94 9.32 -5.39
CA PRO A 203 -7.58 9.33 -5.90
C PRO A 203 -7.52 10.10 -7.22
N GLY A 204 -6.40 10.77 -7.50
CA GLY A 204 -6.17 11.47 -8.76
C GLY A 204 -6.14 10.57 -10.01
N VAL A 205 -5.88 11.19 -11.15
CA VAL A 205 -5.77 10.57 -12.47
C VAL A 205 -4.47 9.78 -12.60
N MET A 206 -4.53 8.59 -13.22
CA MET A 206 -3.38 7.73 -13.44
C MET A 206 -3.28 7.30 -14.90
N ALA A 207 -2.20 7.69 -15.58
CA ALA A 207 -1.98 7.34 -17.00
C ALA A 207 -1.28 5.98 -17.20
N ASN A 208 -0.46 5.54 -16.24
CA ASN A 208 0.49 4.42 -16.36
C ASN A 208 1.46 4.50 -17.56
N ARG A 209 1.64 5.71 -18.10
CA ARG A 209 2.60 6.05 -19.13
C ARG A 209 2.87 7.56 -19.06
N SER A 210 4.07 8.00 -19.42
CA SER A 210 4.48 9.40 -19.23
C SER A 210 4.07 10.32 -20.38
N TRP A 211 4.00 9.79 -21.60
CA TRP A 211 3.87 10.61 -22.81
C TRP A 211 2.59 11.47 -22.96
N PRO A 212 1.40 11.08 -22.44
CA PRO A 212 0.17 11.88 -22.55
C PRO A 212 0.20 13.12 -21.65
N ILE A 213 1.25 13.28 -20.83
CA ILE A 213 1.48 14.41 -19.94
C ILE A 213 2.78 15.09 -20.36
N GLY A 214 2.81 16.42 -20.34
CA GLY A 214 4.00 17.16 -20.74
C GLY A 214 3.96 18.66 -20.43
N PRO A 215 5.09 19.35 -20.56
CA PRO A 215 5.23 20.75 -20.15
C PRO A 215 4.53 21.74 -21.10
N SER A 216 4.18 21.33 -22.32
CA SER A 216 3.52 22.20 -23.31
C SER A 216 2.52 21.46 -24.18
N GLU A 217 1.49 22.19 -24.64
CA GLU A 217 0.48 21.67 -25.57
C GLU A 217 1.10 21.21 -26.88
N ALA A 218 2.03 22.00 -27.43
CA ALA A 218 2.69 21.70 -28.70
C ALA A 218 3.46 20.36 -28.67
N VAL A 219 4.09 20.01 -27.54
CA VAL A 219 4.77 18.72 -27.39
C VAL A 219 3.78 17.57 -27.39
N LEU A 220 2.64 17.75 -26.73
CA LEU A 220 1.59 16.72 -26.66
C LEU A 220 0.91 16.51 -28.01
N ALA A 221 0.62 17.59 -28.74
CA ALA A 221 0.11 17.51 -30.10
C ALA A 221 1.08 16.75 -31.03
N LYS A 222 2.38 17.09 -31.01
CA LYS A 222 3.40 16.37 -31.79
C LYS A 222 3.50 14.88 -31.43
N ARG A 223 3.41 14.53 -30.14
CA ARG A 223 3.41 13.13 -29.70
C ARG A 223 2.17 12.39 -30.18
N TRP A 224 1.02 13.05 -30.17
CA TRP A 224 -0.22 12.52 -30.73
C TRP A 224 -0.10 12.27 -32.23
N ASP A 225 0.38 13.25 -32.99
CA ASP A 225 0.57 13.12 -34.44
C ASP A 225 1.49 11.93 -34.75
N ALA A 226 2.63 11.83 -34.05
CA ALA A 226 3.56 10.70 -34.20
C ALA A 226 2.94 9.34 -33.84
N LEU A 227 1.96 9.29 -32.92
CA LEU A 227 1.23 8.06 -32.59
C LEU A 227 0.25 7.69 -33.71
N ILE A 228 -0.46 8.66 -34.27
CA ILE A 228 -1.53 8.44 -35.25
C ILE A 228 -0.97 8.24 -36.67
N GLU A 229 0.17 8.83 -37.01
CA GLU A 229 0.91 8.57 -38.26
C GLU A 229 1.41 7.12 -38.37
N ALA A 230 1.56 6.41 -37.26
CA ALA A 230 1.86 4.98 -37.27
C ALA A 230 0.74 4.18 -37.92
N THR A 231 0.95 3.78 -39.17
CA THR A 231 0.00 2.93 -39.91
C THR A 231 0.19 1.47 -39.51
N GLY A 232 -0.87 0.84 -39.01
CA GLY A 232 -0.87 -0.54 -38.51
C GLY A 232 -0.93 -0.59 -36.98
N GLY A 233 -1.90 -1.32 -36.43
CA GLY A 233 -2.12 -1.43 -34.98
C GLY A 233 -0.86 -1.84 -34.23
N ASP A 234 -0.11 -2.81 -34.74
CA ASP A 234 1.09 -3.32 -34.09
C ASP A 234 2.23 -2.30 -34.03
N GLU A 235 2.45 -1.54 -35.11
CA GLU A 235 3.45 -0.45 -35.14
C GLU A 235 3.04 0.73 -34.25
N ARG A 236 1.73 0.99 -34.14
CA ARG A 236 1.19 1.98 -33.20
C ARG A 236 1.35 1.52 -31.74
N ALA A 237 1.16 0.23 -31.44
CA ALA A 237 1.33 -0.33 -30.09
C ALA A 237 2.78 -0.27 -29.60
N LYS A 238 3.74 -0.38 -30.53
CA LYS A 238 5.18 -0.23 -30.25
C LYS A 238 5.57 1.21 -29.95
N ARG A 239 4.85 2.20 -30.49
CA ARG A 239 5.10 3.62 -30.19
C ARG A 239 4.56 3.97 -28.80
N PHE A 240 5.40 4.66 -28.03
CA PHE A 240 5.05 5.21 -26.73
C PHE A 240 4.44 4.19 -25.75
N VAL A 241 5.22 3.15 -25.42
CA VAL A 241 5.02 2.11 -24.41
C VAL A 241 3.56 1.96 -23.98
N THR A 242 2.87 1.03 -24.62
CA THR A 242 1.57 0.58 -24.14
C THR A 242 1.80 -0.37 -22.96
N PRO A 243 1.22 -0.12 -21.77
CA PRO A 243 1.35 -1.06 -20.66
C PRO A 243 0.75 -2.41 -21.06
N THR A 244 1.39 -3.50 -20.64
CA THR A 244 0.96 -4.87 -20.90
C THR A 244 -0.38 -5.21 -20.24
N THR A 245 -0.78 -4.44 -19.23
CA THR A 245 -2.07 -4.54 -18.54
C THR A 245 -2.76 -3.17 -18.47
N GLY A 246 -4.09 -3.17 -18.40
CA GLY A 246 -4.89 -1.93 -18.42
C GLY A 246 -5.19 -1.43 -19.83
N ARG A 247 -5.37 -0.10 -19.98
CA ARG A 247 -5.76 0.49 -21.28
C ARG A 247 -4.62 0.43 -22.29
N ASN A 248 -4.93 -0.04 -23.49
CA ASN A 248 -4.03 -0.14 -24.63
C ASN A 248 -4.69 0.42 -25.89
N ILE A 249 -3.98 0.38 -27.03
CA ILE A 249 -4.49 0.95 -28.28
C ILE A 249 -5.78 0.28 -28.80
N HIS A 250 -6.05 -0.95 -28.38
CA HIS A 250 -7.24 -1.72 -28.75
C HIS A 250 -8.40 -1.54 -27.76
N THR A 251 -8.18 -0.79 -26.68
CA THR A 251 -9.21 -0.59 -25.64
C THR A 251 -10.38 0.22 -26.19
N SER A 252 -11.58 -0.35 -26.08
CA SER A 252 -12.82 0.33 -26.40
C SER A 252 -13.24 1.22 -25.23
N VAL A 253 -13.56 2.48 -25.54
CA VAL A 253 -14.12 3.45 -24.59
C VAL A 253 -15.43 3.96 -25.17
N ARG A 254 -16.49 4.00 -24.37
CA ARG A 254 -17.82 4.43 -24.83
C ARG A 254 -17.75 5.82 -25.47
N GLY A 255 -18.28 5.94 -26.68
CA GLY A 255 -18.33 7.20 -27.42
C GLY A 255 -17.05 7.56 -28.18
N LEU A 256 -16.02 6.72 -28.17
CA LEU A 256 -14.78 6.95 -28.92
C LEU A 256 -14.36 5.72 -29.73
N PRO A 257 -13.89 5.89 -30.97
CA PRO A 257 -13.26 4.79 -31.70
C PRO A 257 -11.97 4.34 -30.99
N THR A 258 -11.60 3.08 -31.16
CA THR A 258 -10.35 2.56 -30.59
C THR A 258 -9.15 3.26 -31.22
N LEU A 259 -8.08 3.42 -30.45
CA LEU A 259 -6.88 4.10 -30.96
C LEU A 259 -6.27 3.33 -32.13
N SER A 260 -6.42 2.00 -32.20
CA SER A 260 -5.92 1.18 -33.30
C SER A 260 -6.63 1.42 -34.64
N THR A 261 -7.87 1.91 -34.64
CA THR A 261 -8.65 2.14 -35.88
C THR A 261 -8.57 3.58 -36.40
N LEU A 262 -7.88 4.47 -35.67
CA LEU A 262 -7.74 5.86 -36.11
C LEU A 262 -6.88 5.97 -37.37
N LEU A 263 -7.34 6.79 -38.31
CA LEU A 263 -6.62 7.13 -39.53
C LEU A 263 -5.58 8.23 -39.26
N PRO A 264 -4.49 8.31 -40.06
CA PRO A 264 -3.58 9.46 -40.05
C PRO A 264 -4.33 10.79 -40.08
N GLY A 265 -3.92 11.75 -39.23
CA GLY A 265 -4.57 13.05 -39.10
C GLY A 265 -5.81 13.09 -38.19
N ALA A 266 -6.19 11.97 -37.56
CA ALA A 266 -7.25 11.98 -36.54
C ALA A 266 -6.89 12.92 -35.38
N GLN A 267 -7.85 13.76 -34.98
CA GLN A 267 -7.65 14.78 -33.95
C GLN A 267 -7.54 14.17 -32.53
N HIS A 268 -6.72 14.77 -31.68
CA HIS A 268 -6.64 14.41 -30.27
C HIS A 268 -7.86 14.91 -29.50
N GLN A 269 -8.14 14.27 -28.35
CA GLN A 269 -9.05 14.86 -27.35
C GLN A 269 -8.40 16.11 -26.71
N PRO A 270 -9.17 17.00 -26.06
CA PRO A 270 -8.66 18.28 -25.58
C PRO A 270 -7.39 18.18 -24.73
N ILE A 271 -6.43 19.07 -24.96
CA ILE A 271 -5.26 19.23 -24.12
C ILE A 271 -5.59 20.28 -23.06
N VAL A 272 -5.45 19.92 -21.77
CA VAL A 272 -5.88 20.78 -20.65
C VAL A 272 -4.80 20.91 -19.59
N ARG A 273 -4.87 21.98 -18.80
CA ARG A 273 -3.99 22.17 -17.65
C ARG A 273 -4.18 21.06 -16.61
N PHE A 274 -3.06 20.59 -16.06
CA PHE A 274 -3.03 19.42 -15.19
C PHE A 274 -2.07 19.62 -14.01
N GLY A 275 -2.54 19.29 -12.80
CA GLY A 275 -1.71 19.30 -11.59
C GLY A 275 -0.83 18.04 -11.53
N PHE A 276 0.41 18.14 -11.99
CA PHE A 276 1.31 16.97 -12.07
C PHE A 276 1.96 16.65 -10.73
N ARG A 277 2.48 17.67 -10.06
CA ARG A 277 3.03 17.64 -8.69
C ARG A 277 2.61 18.92 -7.96
N PRO A 278 2.77 18.99 -6.63
CA PRO A 278 2.67 20.26 -5.92
C PRO A 278 3.49 21.34 -6.63
N PHE A 279 2.82 22.43 -7.00
CA PHE A 279 3.39 23.58 -7.72
C PHE A 279 3.92 23.32 -9.14
N ASP A 280 3.77 22.09 -9.68
CA ASP A 280 4.07 21.76 -11.08
C ASP A 280 2.79 21.63 -11.89
N ARG A 281 2.59 22.60 -12.79
CA ARG A 281 1.43 22.70 -13.67
C ARG A 281 1.85 22.31 -15.07
N GLN A 282 1.48 21.11 -15.47
CA GLN A 282 1.72 20.58 -16.80
C GLN A 282 0.45 20.60 -17.64
N TRP A 283 0.50 19.93 -18.78
CA TRP A 283 -0.61 19.68 -19.68
C TRP A 283 -0.85 18.18 -19.80
N ILE A 284 -2.08 17.79 -20.10
CA ILE A 284 -2.45 16.40 -20.36
C ILE A 284 -3.38 16.34 -21.57
N ILE A 285 -3.19 15.33 -22.43
CA ILE A 285 -4.21 14.95 -23.41
C ILE A 285 -5.34 14.28 -22.63
N ASN A 286 -6.47 14.97 -22.44
CA ASN A 286 -7.62 14.45 -21.70
C ASN A 286 -8.40 13.44 -22.55
N ASP A 287 -7.72 12.35 -22.91
CA ASP A 287 -8.26 11.23 -23.65
C ASP A 287 -8.39 10.02 -22.72
N PRO A 288 -9.61 9.57 -22.39
CA PRO A 288 -9.80 8.40 -21.53
C PRO A 288 -9.08 7.15 -22.09
N ARG A 289 -8.93 7.00 -23.41
CA ARG A 289 -8.22 5.86 -24.01
C ARG A 289 -6.76 5.77 -23.57
N LEU A 290 -6.15 6.89 -23.17
CA LEU A 290 -4.75 6.99 -22.72
C LEU A 290 -4.56 6.82 -21.22
N LEU A 291 -5.64 6.86 -20.42
CA LEU A 291 -5.57 6.94 -18.96
C LEU A 291 -5.95 5.59 -18.33
N ALA A 292 -5.08 5.00 -17.52
CA ALA A 292 -5.41 3.75 -16.80
C ALA A 292 -6.54 3.94 -15.78
N LEU A 293 -6.56 5.07 -15.06
CA LEU A 293 -7.65 5.51 -14.19
C LEU A 293 -7.95 6.97 -14.48
N GLU A 294 -8.93 7.21 -15.35
CA GLU A 294 -9.27 8.56 -15.85
C GLU A 294 -9.97 9.45 -14.80
N ARG A 295 -10.68 8.85 -13.84
CA ARG A 295 -11.46 9.56 -12.80
C ARG A 295 -12.45 10.59 -13.39
N PRO A 296 -13.50 10.14 -14.11
CA PRO A 296 -14.40 11.04 -14.85
C PRO A 296 -15.05 12.08 -13.93
N ARG A 297 -15.40 11.70 -12.70
CA ARG A 297 -15.99 12.60 -11.71
C ARG A 297 -15.12 13.81 -11.34
N LEU A 298 -13.79 13.67 -11.36
CA LEU A 298 -12.90 14.82 -11.14
C LEU A 298 -12.99 15.83 -12.29
N TRP A 299 -13.07 15.33 -13.52
CA TRP A 299 -13.23 16.18 -14.71
C TRP A 299 -14.61 16.82 -14.76
N GLU A 300 -15.66 16.09 -14.41
CA GLU A 300 -17.04 16.61 -14.32
C GLU A 300 -17.18 17.71 -13.26
N SER A 301 -16.43 17.63 -12.16
CA SER A 301 -16.43 18.67 -11.11
C SER A 301 -15.60 19.91 -11.44
N GLN A 302 -14.81 19.88 -12.52
CA GLN A 302 -13.91 20.98 -12.86
C GLN A 302 -14.70 22.23 -13.25
N SER A 303 -14.38 23.36 -12.62
CA SER A 303 -14.91 24.68 -12.96
C SER A 303 -13.92 25.79 -12.59
N ASP A 304 -14.26 27.03 -12.92
CA ASP A 304 -13.55 28.25 -12.50
C ASP A 304 -13.66 28.53 -10.99
N LYS A 305 -14.61 27.90 -10.30
CA LYS A 305 -14.85 28.05 -8.86
C LYS A 305 -14.44 26.83 -8.04
N GLN A 306 -13.94 25.77 -8.68
CA GLN A 306 -13.54 24.53 -8.02
C GLN A 306 -12.07 24.57 -7.59
N VAL A 307 -11.80 24.13 -6.35
CA VAL A 307 -10.46 23.84 -5.86
C VAL A 307 -10.38 22.42 -5.32
N TYR A 308 -9.22 21.79 -5.44
CA TYR A 308 -8.93 20.46 -4.91
C TYR A 308 -7.93 20.56 -3.77
N LEU A 309 -8.22 19.85 -2.70
CA LEU A 309 -7.28 19.60 -1.61
C LEU A 309 -6.58 18.26 -1.89
N THR A 310 -5.26 18.28 -2.05
CA THR A 310 -4.48 17.07 -2.30
C THR A 310 -3.60 16.76 -1.11
N THR A 311 -3.67 15.52 -0.62
CA THR A 311 -2.84 15.00 0.47
C THR A 311 -2.43 13.57 0.17
N PHE A 312 -1.32 13.11 0.77
CA PHE A 312 -0.86 11.74 0.67
C PHE A 312 -1.17 10.99 1.98
N THR A 313 -2.29 10.27 1.99
CA THR A 313 -2.81 9.60 3.20
C THR A 313 -2.27 8.18 3.41
N MET A 314 -1.40 7.69 2.52
CA MET A 314 -0.90 6.32 2.59
C MET A 314 0.38 6.16 3.43
N SER A 315 1.00 7.25 3.86
CA SER A 315 2.17 7.23 4.75
C SER A 315 2.04 8.31 5.81
N ALA A 316 2.85 8.21 6.86
CA ALA A 316 3.01 9.31 7.81
C ALA A 316 3.42 10.60 7.08
N ILE A 317 2.77 11.70 7.45
CA ILE A 317 3.05 13.04 6.91
C ILE A 317 4.41 13.49 7.45
N GLY A 318 5.29 13.97 6.58
CA GLY A 318 6.65 14.43 6.94
C GLY A 318 6.73 15.85 7.49
N GLU A 319 7.96 16.33 7.61
CA GLU A 319 8.24 17.75 7.85
C GLU A 319 8.02 18.51 6.53
N GLY A 320 6.81 19.01 6.33
CA GLY A 320 6.41 19.69 5.11
C GLY A 320 4.90 19.86 5.00
N PRO A 321 4.40 20.43 3.88
CA PRO A 321 2.98 20.62 3.68
C PRO A 321 2.22 19.29 3.73
N ALA A 322 1.31 19.16 4.70
CA ALA A 322 0.39 18.03 4.84
C ALA A 322 -0.67 17.97 3.71
N LEU A 323 -0.93 19.14 3.14
CA LEU A 323 -1.99 19.41 2.18
C LEU A 323 -1.50 20.45 1.19
N THR A 324 -1.89 20.32 -0.07
CA THR A 324 -1.73 21.38 -1.06
C THR A 324 -3.05 21.65 -1.77
N VAL A 325 -3.25 22.90 -2.18
CA VAL A 325 -4.46 23.36 -2.87
C VAL A 325 -4.15 23.62 -4.34
N THR A 326 -5.06 23.25 -5.23
CA THR A 326 -4.89 23.41 -6.68
C THR A 326 -6.23 23.57 -7.37
N ALA A 327 -6.28 24.39 -8.42
CA ALA A 327 -7.46 24.57 -9.27
C ALA A 327 -7.56 23.54 -10.40
N TYR A 328 -6.58 22.64 -10.54
CA TYR A 328 -6.50 21.68 -11.63
C TYR A 328 -6.71 20.25 -11.15
N VAL A 329 -7.36 19.42 -11.99
CA VAL A 329 -7.39 17.97 -11.79
C VAL A 329 -5.96 17.44 -11.67
N CYS A 330 -5.75 16.54 -10.71
CA CYS A 330 -4.42 16.13 -10.27
C CYS A 330 -4.05 14.70 -10.61
N ARG A 331 -2.75 14.46 -10.76
CA ARG A 331 -2.16 13.12 -10.87
C ARG A 331 -2.29 12.35 -9.56
N ARG A 332 -2.60 11.06 -9.64
CA ARG A 332 -2.42 10.12 -8.52
C ARG A 332 -0.94 9.89 -8.27
N ARG A 333 -0.49 10.15 -7.04
CA ARG A 333 0.83 9.76 -6.57
C ARG A 333 0.83 8.28 -6.16
N VAL A 334 1.91 7.56 -6.48
CA VAL A 334 2.19 6.20 -5.98
C VAL A 334 3.54 6.20 -5.28
N ASN A 335 3.71 5.35 -4.26
CA ASN A 335 4.93 5.31 -3.42
C ASN A 335 6.22 5.04 -4.20
N THR A 336 6.13 4.50 -5.42
CA THR A 336 7.26 4.19 -6.28
C THR A 336 7.66 5.33 -7.22
N ASP A 337 6.92 6.44 -7.26
CA ASP A 337 7.38 7.65 -7.95
C ASP A 337 8.52 8.26 -7.12
N PRO A 338 9.79 8.20 -7.58
CA PRO A 338 10.84 8.86 -6.84
C PRO A 338 10.57 10.37 -6.86
N LEU A 339 10.99 11.04 -5.79
CA LEU A 339 11.25 12.48 -5.82
C LEU A 339 12.49 12.70 -6.69
N VAL A 340 12.43 12.37 -7.98
CA VAL A 340 13.48 12.78 -8.91
C VAL A 340 13.23 14.27 -9.17
N PRO A 341 14.19 15.17 -8.87
CA PRO A 341 14.19 16.47 -9.49
C PRO A 341 14.08 16.23 -11.01
N SER A 342 13.23 16.96 -11.71
CA SER A 342 13.36 17.00 -13.16
C SER A 342 14.78 17.50 -13.45
N GLU A 343 15.68 16.60 -13.81
CA GLU A 343 16.94 16.99 -14.43
C GLU A 343 16.58 17.78 -15.70
N ARG A 344 17.31 18.87 -15.87
CA ARG A 344 17.05 19.99 -16.78
C ARG A 344 17.01 19.58 -18.24
#